data_AF-A0A8J8K3C9-F1
#
_entry.id   AF-A0A8J8K3C9-F1
#
_cell.length_a   1.000
_cell.length_b   1.000
_cell.length_c   1.000
_cell.angle_alpha   90.00
_cell.angle_beta   90.00
_cell.angle_gamma   90.00
#
_symmetry.space_group_name_H-M   'P 1'
#
loop_
_entity.id
_entity.type
_entity.pdbx_description
1 polymer ?
#
loop_
_entity_poly.entity_id
_entity_poly.type
_entity_poly.pdbx_seq_one_letter_code
_entity_poly.pdbx_strand_id
1 'polypeptide(L)'
;MEKIQIKNYLLKHKDSHSLDSLKTQLISYGALAGDVDEVITKINLSSNLNSNIPAPTGPTSNSNDDYGLAFGLSIAGLIIPLVGLILSIFAIKFAKRSRLKNPNNGLAKAALILGWINVVIYSIIFILFIFNFILAYFFFSYQVQAMEQIEMKTSSNGPALSIERVQEDSIYILNRGSSDVSVDKLLMSLSGNSYSCISENFVVVTGVVSYPCESTGTYLKGEKITVLIESSSGLISSEYITK
;
A
#
# COMPACT_ATOMS: atom_id res chain seq x y z
N MET A 1 -61.80 38.66 -24.76
CA MET A 1 -60.99 37.90 -23.78
C MET A 1 -60.90 36.40 -24.12
N GLU A 2 -61.85 35.80 -24.85
CA GLU A 2 -61.85 34.37 -25.18
C GLU A 2 -60.69 33.87 -26.08
N LYS A 3 -60.20 34.67 -27.03
CA LYS A 3 -59.15 34.24 -27.98
C LYS A 3 -57.81 33.84 -27.33
N ILE A 4 -57.52 34.36 -26.14
CA ILE A 4 -56.27 34.06 -25.42
C ILE A 4 -56.35 32.70 -24.71
N GLN A 5 -57.53 32.31 -24.20
CA GLN A 5 -57.70 31.02 -23.52
C GLN A 5 -57.60 29.84 -24.49
N ILE A 6 -58.12 29.99 -25.72
CA ILE A 6 -58.05 28.94 -26.75
C ILE A 6 -56.60 28.67 -27.18
N LYS A 7 -55.78 29.72 -27.32
CA LYS A 7 -54.36 29.58 -27.72
C LYS A 7 -53.53 28.81 -26.70
N ASN A 8 -53.75 29.05 -25.40
CA ASN A 8 -53.03 28.34 -24.33
C ASN A 8 -53.49 26.89 -24.17
N TYR A 9 -54.76 26.59 -24.44
CA TYR A 9 -55.27 25.22 -24.43
C TYR A 9 -54.67 24.37 -25.56
N LEU A 10 -54.56 24.95 -26.76
CA LEU A 10 -53.96 24.32 -27.95
C LEU A 10 -52.47 24.02 -27.79
N LEU A 11 -51.71 24.92 -27.14
CA LEU A 11 -50.29 24.70 -26.87
C LEU A 11 -50.04 23.56 -25.87
N LYS A 12 -50.97 23.32 -24.94
CA LYS A 12 -50.82 22.30 -23.89
C LYS A 12 -51.13 20.87 -24.37
N HIS A 13 -51.90 20.70 -25.45
CA HIS A 13 -52.37 19.39 -25.92
C HIS A 13 -51.87 19.02 -27.34
N LYS A 14 -50.83 19.71 -27.83
CA LYS A 14 -50.29 19.54 -29.19
C LYS A 14 -49.74 18.12 -29.45
N ASP A 15 -49.28 17.43 -28.42
CA ASP A 15 -48.54 16.17 -28.57
C ASP A 15 -49.37 14.91 -28.28
N SER A 16 -50.64 15.03 -27.86
CA SER A 16 -51.40 13.88 -27.32
C SER A 16 -52.73 13.54 -28.00
N HIS A 17 -53.17 14.24 -29.06
CA HIS A 17 -54.43 13.92 -29.74
C HIS A 17 -54.31 13.94 -31.27
N SER A 18 -55.02 13.02 -31.95
CA SER A 18 -55.15 13.06 -33.41
C SER A 18 -55.87 14.34 -33.83
N LEU A 19 -55.43 14.92 -34.96
CA LEU A 19 -55.92 16.19 -35.51
C LEU A 19 -57.47 16.24 -35.61
N ASP A 20 -58.09 15.08 -35.85
CA ASP A 20 -59.55 14.96 -35.99
C ASP A 20 -60.29 15.19 -34.67
N SER A 21 -59.75 14.74 -33.54
CA SER A 21 -60.33 14.98 -32.21
C SER A 21 -60.32 16.47 -31.83
N LEU A 22 -59.33 17.22 -32.32
CA LEU A 22 -59.17 18.65 -32.08
C LEU A 22 -60.18 19.47 -32.88
N LYS A 23 -60.45 19.08 -34.13
CA LYS A 23 -61.47 19.70 -34.97
C LYS A 23 -62.86 19.56 -34.37
N THR A 24 -63.22 18.37 -33.87
CA THR A 24 -64.53 18.13 -33.26
C THR A 24 -64.75 18.96 -32.00
N GLN A 25 -63.72 19.13 -31.16
CA GLN A 25 -63.82 19.97 -29.96
C GLN A 25 -63.96 21.45 -30.31
N LEU A 26 -63.20 21.99 -31.27
CA LEU A 26 -63.31 23.41 -31.65
C LEU A 26 -64.68 23.77 -32.23
N ILE A 27 -65.30 22.88 -32.99
CA ILE A 27 -66.66 23.07 -33.51
C ILE A 27 -67.68 23.10 -32.36
N SER A 28 -67.49 22.28 -31.31
CA SER A 28 -68.38 22.27 -30.14
C SER A 28 -68.33 23.56 -29.31
N TYR A 29 -67.24 24.33 -29.40
CA TYR A 29 -67.09 25.65 -28.77
C TYR A 29 -67.65 26.81 -29.61
N GLY A 30 -68.40 26.52 -30.69
CA GLY A 30 -69.10 27.54 -31.46
C GLY A 30 -68.24 28.27 -32.50
N ALA A 31 -67.05 27.77 -32.82
CA ALA A 31 -66.27 28.28 -33.94
C ALA A 31 -66.94 27.89 -35.27
N LEU A 32 -67.29 28.89 -36.10
CA LEU A 32 -67.76 28.66 -37.46
C LEU A 32 -66.69 27.89 -38.24
N ALA A 33 -67.09 26.81 -38.92
CA ALA A 33 -66.18 25.86 -39.58
C ALA A 33 -65.16 26.53 -40.54
N GLY A 34 -65.54 27.66 -41.17
CA GLY A 34 -64.65 28.42 -42.04
C GLY A 34 -63.46 29.11 -41.34
N ASP A 35 -63.61 29.48 -40.06
CA ASP A 35 -62.56 30.16 -39.29
C ASP A 35 -61.54 29.15 -38.71
N VAL A 36 -61.95 27.89 -38.56
CA VAL A 36 -61.09 26.80 -38.06
C VAL A 36 -60.04 26.39 -39.10
N ASP A 37 -60.43 26.32 -40.39
CA ASP A 37 -59.49 25.94 -41.45
C ASP A 37 -58.43 27.03 -41.71
N GLU A 38 -58.76 28.32 -41.54
CA GLU A 38 -57.80 29.42 -41.65
C GLU A 38 -56.76 29.41 -40.51
N VAL A 39 -57.19 29.07 -39.29
CA VAL A 39 -56.28 28.94 -38.14
C VAL A 39 -55.36 27.73 -38.30
N ILE A 40 -55.86 26.59 -38.81
CA ILE A 40 -55.05 25.39 -39.05
C ILE A 40 -54.03 25.62 -40.18
N THR A 41 -54.40 26.32 -41.26
CA THR A 41 -53.45 26.65 -42.34
C THR A 41 -52.35 27.59 -41.84
N LYS A 42 -52.67 28.62 -41.02
CA LYS A 42 -51.64 29.49 -40.42
C LYS A 42 -50.69 28.73 -39.48
N ILE A 43 -51.18 27.75 -38.73
CA ILE A 43 -50.34 26.91 -37.85
C ILE A 43 -49.41 26.01 -38.67
N ASN A 44 -49.89 25.38 -39.74
CA ASN A 44 -49.06 24.55 -40.61
C ASN A 44 -48.05 25.34 -41.46
N LEU A 45 -48.36 26.58 -41.85
CA LEU A 45 -47.38 27.48 -42.47
C LEU A 45 -46.28 27.91 -41.47
N SER A 46 -46.62 28.06 -40.19
CA SER A 46 -45.65 28.43 -39.15
C SER A 46 -44.67 27.28 -38.84
N SER A 47 -45.10 26.02 -38.97
CA SER A 47 -44.23 24.86 -38.73
C SER A 47 -43.27 24.54 -39.88
N ASN A 48 -43.48 25.10 -41.07
CA ASN A 48 -42.65 24.84 -42.25
C ASN A 48 -41.63 25.97 -42.55
N LEU A 49 -41.59 27.02 -41.72
CA LEU A 49 -40.67 28.15 -41.84
C LEU A 49 -39.45 28.06 -40.90
N ASN A 50 -39.21 26.89 -40.28
CA ASN A 50 -38.07 26.70 -39.38
C ASN A 50 -37.18 25.48 -39.72
N SER A 51 -37.06 25.12 -41.00
CA SER A 51 -36.18 24.00 -41.43
C SER A 51 -34.90 24.40 -42.17
N ASN A 52 -34.63 25.69 -42.38
CA ASN A 52 -33.45 26.15 -43.15
C ASN A 52 -32.59 27.22 -42.45
N ILE A 53 -32.69 27.37 -41.13
CA ILE A 53 -31.58 27.95 -40.37
C ILE A 53 -30.60 26.79 -40.14
N PRO A 54 -29.34 26.83 -40.61
CA PRO A 54 -28.36 25.88 -40.15
C PRO A 54 -28.29 26.03 -38.64
N ALA A 55 -28.88 25.07 -37.93
CA ALA A 55 -28.74 24.99 -36.50
C ALA A 55 -27.24 25.14 -36.19
N PRO A 56 -26.85 25.90 -35.16
CA PRO A 56 -25.49 25.73 -34.65
C PRO A 56 -25.35 24.24 -34.45
N THR A 57 -24.35 23.64 -35.10
CA THR A 57 -23.95 22.26 -34.89
C THR A 57 -23.43 22.14 -33.46
N GLY A 58 -24.35 22.27 -32.51
CA GLY A 58 -24.21 21.80 -31.16
C GLY A 58 -24.14 20.29 -31.27
N PRO A 59 -23.16 19.65 -30.61
CA PRO A 59 -22.99 18.21 -30.69
C PRO A 59 -24.27 17.54 -30.20
N THR A 60 -24.85 16.73 -31.09
CA THR A 60 -25.86 15.74 -30.74
C THR A 60 -25.30 14.84 -29.63
N SER A 61 -25.86 14.94 -28.43
CA SER A 61 -25.75 13.88 -27.43
C SER A 61 -26.44 12.64 -28.02
N ASN A 62 -25.83 11.46 -28.05
CA ASN A 62 -25.64 10.60 -26.89
C ASN A 62 -24.59 9.52 -27.21
N SER A 63 -23.33 9.74 -26.80
CA SER A 63 -22.34 8.67 -26.59
C SER A 63 -21.49 8.91 -25.34
N ASN A 64 -21.96 9.78 -24.43
CA ASN A 64 -21.25 10.09 -23.19
C ASN A 64 -21.15 8.89 -22.22
N ASP A 65 -22.00 7.87 -22.38
CA ASP A 65 -21.95 6.65 -21.57
C ASP A 65 -20.72 5.78 -21.92
N ASP A 66 -20.26 5.83 -23.18
CA ASP A 66 -19.09 5.06 -23.63
C ASP A 66 -17.76 5.74 -23.27
N TYR A 67 -17.72 7.08 -23.24
CA TYR A 67 -16.53 7.82 -22.83
C TYR A 67 -16.32 7.78 -21.31
N GLY A 68 -17.39 7.77 -20.52
CA GLY A 68 -17.32 7.60 -19.06
C GLY A 68 -16.75 6.23 -18.67
N LEU A 69 -17.16 5.17 -19.36
CA LEU A 69 -16.61 3.83 -19.15
C LEU A 69 -15.14 3.74 -19.58
N ALA A 70 -14.77 4.33 -20.72
CA ALA A 70 -13.39 4.35 -21.20
C ALA A 70 -12.46 5.14 -20.25
N PHE A 71 -12.94 6.27 -19.72
CA PHE A 71 -12.19 7.09 -18.76
C PHE A 71 -12.10 6.41 -17.39
N GLY A 72 -13.20 5.83 -16.89
CA GLY A 72 -13.21 5.05 -15.64
C GLY A 72 -12.29 3.83 -15.69
N LEU A 73 -12.27 3.10 -16.81
CA LEU A 73 -11.35 1.98 -17.02
C LEU A 73 -9.89 2.42 -17.13
N SER A 74 -9.62 3.62 -17.65
CA SER A 74 -8.26 4.16 -17.68
C SER A 74 -7.73 4.53 -16.29
N ILE A 75 -8.60 5.01 -15.39
CA ILE A 75 -8.27 5.28 -13.98
C ILE A 75 -8.13 3.97 -13.18
N ALA A 76 -8.99 2.98 -13.41
CA ALA A 76 -8.87 1.67 -12.78
C ALA A 76 -7.57 0.94 -13.19
N GLY A 77 -7.10 1.15 -14.43
CA GLY A 77 -5.82 0.64 -14.92
C GLY A 77 -4.59 1.23 -14.22
N LEU A 78 -4.74 2.32 -13.47
CA LEU A 78 -3.67 2.98 -12.71
C LEU A 78 -3.34 2.24 -11.41
N ILE A 79 -4.29 1.48 -10.87
CA ILE A 79 -4.15 0.73 -9.61
C ILE A 79 -3.53 -0.65 -9.84
N ILE A 80 -3.74 -1.24 -11.02
CA ILE A 80 -3.18 -2.54 -11.40
C ILE A 80 -2.62 -2.43 -12.83
N PRO A 81 -1.29 -2.23 -12.99
CA PRO A 81 -0.66 -1.98 -14.29
C PRO A 81 -0.99 -3.04 -15.34
N LEU A 82 -1.13 -4.30 -14.90
CA LEU A 82 -1.46 -5.44 -15.74
C LEU A 82 -2.90 -5.36 -16.28
N VAL A 83 -3.84 -4.90 -15.47
CA VAL A 83 -5.25 -4.71 -15.86
C VAL A 83 -5.38 -3.52 -16.80
N GLY A 84 -4.65 -2.43 -16.55
CA GLY A 84 -4.59 -1.27 -17.45
C GLY A 84 -4.08 -1.62 -18.85
N LEU A 85 -3.04 -2.45 -18.94
CA LEU A 85 -2.50 -2.92 -20.23
C LEU A 85 -3.52 -3.78 -20.98
N ILE A 86 -4.17 -4.72 -20.31
CA ILE A 86 -5.21 -5.58 -20.90
C ILE A 86 -6.39 -4.73 -21.42
N LEU A 87 -6.89 -3.80 -20.60
CA LEU A 87 -7.99 -2.92 -20.96
C LEU A 87 -7.64 -1.98 -22.14
N SER A 88 -6.41 -1.47 -22.19
CA SER A 88 -5.93 -0.65 -23.32
C SER A 88 -5.93 -1.44 -24.64
N ILE A 89 -5.48 -2.70 -24.63
CA ILE A 89 -5.54 -3.58 -25.81
C ILE A 89 -6.98 -3.83 -26.24
N PHE A 90 -7.90 -4.06 -25.29
CA PHE A 90 -9.32 -4.25 -25.60
C PHE A 90 -9.97 -2.98 -26.16
N ALA A 91 -9.65 -1.81 -25.61
CA ALA A 91 -10.15 -0.52 -26.11
C ALA A 91 -9.72 -0.27 -27.56
N ILE A 92 -8.46 -0.56 -27.92
CA ILE A 92 -7.97 -0.45 -29.30
C ILE A 92 -8.70 -1.43 -30.23
N LYS A 93 -8.91 -2.67 -29.80
CA LYS A 93 -9.65 -3.68 -30.60
C LYS A 93 -11.11 -3.28 -30.80
N PHE A 94 -11.77 -2.75 -29.77
CA PHE A 94 -13.15 -2.26 -29.85
C PHE A 94 -13.26 -1.05 -30.77
N ALA A 95 -12.41 -0.03 -30.57
CA ALA A 95 -12.40 1.17 -31.42
C ALA A 95 -12.19 0.85 -32.91
N LYS A 96 -11.37 -0.14 -33.22
CA LYS A 96 -11.16 -0.62 -34.60
C LYS A 96 -12.40 -1.32 -35.19
N ARG A 97 -13.21 -1.97 -34.34
CA ARG A 97 -14.44 -2.68 -34.76
C ARG A 97 -15.62 -1.73 -34.94
N SER A 98 -15.70 -0.66 -34.16
CA SER A 98 -16.84 0.27 -34.13
C SER A 98 -16.98 1.19 -35.36
N ARG A 99 -16.13 1.07 -36.40
CA ARG A 99 -16.17 1.90 -37.62
C ARG A 99 -16.42 3.39 -37.33
N LEU A 100 -15.73 3.95 -36.34
CA LEU A 100 -15.73 5.39 -36.11
C LEU A 100 -15.22 6.07 -37.39
N LYS A 101 -16.11 6.78 -38.08
CA LYS A 101 -15.98 7.23 -39.47
C LYS A 101 -14.78 8.17 -39.74
N ASN A 102 -14.09 8.63 -38.70
CA ASN A 102 -12.88 9.44 -38.78
C ASN A 102 -11.78 8.88 -37.85
N PRO A 103 -10.93 7.96 -38.33
CA PRO A 103 -9.80 7.42 -37.56
C PRO A 103 -8.68 8.45 -37.29
N ASN A 104 -8.80 9.68 -37.81
CA ASN A 104 -7.84 10.77 -37.64
C ASN A 104 -8.11 11.67 -36.43
N ASN A 105 -8.96 11.25 -35.50
CA ASN A 105 -9.19 12.00 -34.27
C ASN A 105 -7.90 12.02 -33.44
N GLY A 106 -7.22 13.17 -33.39
CA GLY A 106 -5.96 13.37 -32.65
C GLY A 106 -6.03 12.90 -31.18
N LEU A 107 -7.23 12.86 -30.61
CA LEU A 107 -7.50 12.33 -29.28
C LEU A 107 -7.13 10.85 -29.12
N ALA A 108 -7.41 9.99 -30.11
CA ALA A 108 -7.09 8.57 -30.03
C ALA A 108 -5.57 8.33 -30.10
N LYS A 109 -4.85 9.11 -30.91
CA LYS A 109 -3.37 9.11 -30.93
C LYS A 109 -2.80 9.61 -29.60
N ALA A 110 -3.36 10.68 -29.02
CA ALA A 110 -2.92 11.20 -27.73
C ALA A 110 -3.09 10.18 -26.60
N ALA A 111 -4.23 9.49 -26.55
CA ALA A 111 -4.49 8.44 -25.56
C ALA A 111 -3.50 7.27 -25.70
N LEU A 112 -3.15 6.88 -26.92
CA LEU A 112 -2.16 5.83 -27.17
C LEU A 112 -0.75 6.25 -26.71
N ILE A 113 -0.35 7.49 -26.98
CA ILE A 113 0.96 8.03 -26.55
C ILE A 113 1.04 8.10 -25.02
N LEU A 114 0.00 8.65 -24.36
CA LEU A 114 -0.09 8.69 -22.90
C LEU A 114 -0.07 7.29 -22.28
N GLY A 115 -0.74 6.32 -22.91
CA GLY A 115 -0.70 4.92 -22.49
C GLY A 115 0.72 4.36 -22.49
N TRP A 116 1.48 4.57 -23.56
CA TRP A 116 2.88 4.12 -23.65
C TRP A 116 3.79 4.82 -22.65
N ILE A 117 3.63 6.13 -22.43
CA ILE A 117 4.41 6.87 -21.43
C ILE A 117 4.19 6.27 -20.04
N ASN A 118 2.94 6.01 -19.66
CA ASN A 118 2.63 5.37 -18.39
C ASN A 118 3.25 3.97 -18.28
N VAL A 119 3.16 3.14 -19.33
CA VAL A 119 3.78 1.81 -19.33
C VAL A 119 5.30 1.90 -19.11
N VAL A 120 5.99 2.85 -19.75
CA VAL A 120 7.43 3.05 -19.56
C VAL A 120 7.74 3.50 -18.14
N ILE A 121 7.01 4.46 -17.58
CA ILE A 121 7.20 4.95 -16.21
C ILE A 121 7.00 3.81 -15.21
N TYR A 122 5.89 3.07 -15.31
CA TYR A 122 5.62 1.93 -14.42
C TYR A 122 6.66 0.82 -14.56
N SER A 123 7.14 0.55 -15.78
CA SER A 123 8.21 -0.43 -16.00
C SER A 123 9.50 -0.02 -15.30
N ILE A 124 9.88 1.26 -15.32
CA ILE A 124 11.07 1.76 -14.63
C ILE A 124 10.89 1.63 -13.11
N ILE A 125 9.74 2.06 -12.57
CA ILE A 125 9.44 1.95 -11.13
C ILE A 125 9.48 0.47 -10.70
N PHE A 126 8.92 -0.44 -11.49
CA PHE A 126 8.93 -1.86 -11.21
C PHE A 126 10.35 -2.43 -11.17
N ILE A 127 11.21 -2.07 -12.13
CA ILE A 127 12.62 -2.49 -12.12
C ILE A 127 13.34 -1.98 -10.87
N LEU A 128 13.13 -0.71 -10.49
CA LEU A 128 13.71 -0.14 -9.27
C LEU A 128 13.21 -0.85 -8.01
N PHE A 129 11.94 -1.25 -7.97
CA PHE A 129 11.36 -2.01 -6.87
C PHE A 129 12.02 -3.39 -6.75
N ILE A 130 12.13 -4.14 -7.85
CA ILE A 130 12.80 -5.45 -7.87
C ILE A 130 14.27 -5.32 -7.46
N PHE A 131 14.97 -4.29 -7.94
CA PHE A 131 16.36 -4.03 -7.55
C PHE A 131 16.51 -3.76 -6.05
N ASN A 132 15.64 -2.94 -5.46
CA ASN A 132 15.63 -2.69 -4.02
C ASN A 132 15.35 -3.98 -3.23
N PHE A 133 14.42 -4.81 -3.70
CA PHE A 133 14.12 -6.09 -3.06
C PHE A 133 15.34 -7.02 -3.06
N ILE A 134 16.05 -7.11 -4.18
CA ILE A 134 17.29 -7.89 -4.29
C ILE A 134 18.36 -7.36 -3.33
N LEU A 135 18.56 -6.04 -3.26
CA LEU A 135 19.52 -5.45 -2.31
C LEU A 135 19.16 -5.74 -0.86
N ALA A 136 17.89 -5.62 -0.49
CA ALA A 136 17.41 -5.95 0.85
C ALA A 136 17.65 -7.43 1.18
N TYR A 137 17.39 -8.33 0.23
CA TYR A 137 17.67 -9.75 0.38
C TYR A 137 19.16 -10.04 0.60
N PHE A 138 20.04 -9.41 -0.17
CA PHE A 138 21.49 -9.54 0.03
C PHE A 138 21.91 -9.01 1.40
N PHE A 139 21.44 -7.83 1.79
CA PHE A 139 21.75 -7.24 3.09
C PHE A 139 21.32 -8.16 4.24
N PHE A 140 20.11 -8.71 4.16
CA PHE A 140 19.61 -9.68 5.15
C PHE A 140 20.48 -10.94 5.19
N SER A 141 20.86 -11.48 4.02
CA SER A 141 21.74 -12.65 3.92
C SER A 141 23.11 -12.40 4.58
N TYR A 142 23.67 -11.21 4.40
CA TYR A 142 24.93 -10.82 5.07
C TYR A 142 24.80 -10.76 6.58
N GLN A 143 23.69 -10.23 7.11
CA GLN A 143 23.46 -10.19 8.56
C GLN A 143 23.38 -11.59 9.18
N VAL A 144 22.71 -12.53 8.50
CA VAL A 144 22.60 -13.92 8.97
C VAL A 144 23.97 -14.60 9.06
N GLN A 145 24.82 -14.44 8.03
CA GLN A 145 26.18 -14.99 8.05
C GLN A 145 27.05 -14.39 9.17
N ALA A 146 26.86 -13.09 9.47
CA ALA A 146 27.59 -12.45 10.55
C ALA A 146 27.21 -13.02 11.93
N MET A 147 25.93 -13.38 12.14
CA MET A 147 25.49 -14.02 13.38
C MET A 147 26.04 -15.44 13.55
N GLU A 148 26.06 -16.22 12.46
CA GLU A 148 26.56 -17.61 12.51
C GLU A 148 28.06 -17.68 12.88
N GLN A 149 28.85 -16.70 12.43
CA GLN A 149 30.28 -16.61 12.79
C GLN A 149 30.51 -16.25 14.26
N ILE A 150 29.56 -15.56 14.91
CA ILE A 150 29.61 -15.26 16.34
C ILE A 150 29.26 -16.52 17.14
N GLU A 151 28.31 -17.31 16.66
CA GLU A 151 27.88 -18.55 17.30
C GLU A 151 28.95 -19.66 17.18
N MET A 152 29.58 -19.82 16.02
CA MET A 152 30.63 -20.84 15.83
C MET A 152 31.90 -20.56 16.65
N LYS A 153 32.23 -19.27 16.90
CA LYS A 153 33.32 -18.92 17.81
C LYS A 153 32.98 -19.13 19.28
N THR A 154 31.69 -19.20 19.63
CA THR A 154 31.26 -19.45 21.01
C THR A 154 30.90 -20.91 21.28
N SER A 155 30.67 -21.74 20.26
CA SER A 155 30.11 -23.09 20.44
C SER A 155 31.11 -24.26 20.39
N SER A 156 32.33 -24.14 19.88
CA SER A 156 33.15 -25.36 19.64
C SER A 156 34.31 -25.62 20.60
N ASN A 157 34.77 -24.65 21.40
CA ASN A 157 35.82 -24.87 22.41
C ASN A 157 35.84 -23.78 23.51
N GLY A 158 34.75 -23.02 23.66
CA GLY A 158 34.63 -22.10 24.79
C GLY A 158 34.46 -22.90 26.09
N PRO A 159 35.06 -22.47 27.21
CA PRO A 159 34.78 -23.10 28.49
C PRO A 159 33.26 -23.07 28.75
N ALA A 160 32.70 -24.17 29.28
CA ALA A 160 31.27 -24.31 29.55
C ALA A 160 30.73 -23.21 30.49
N LEU A 161 31.62 -22.59 31.27
CA LEU A 161 31.34 -21.50 32.19
C LEU A 161 31.82 -20.16 31.60
N SER A 162 30.98 -19.14 31.71
CA SER A 162 31.31 -17.76 31.39
C SER A 162 30.79 -16.85 32.50
N ILE A 163 31.55 -15.82 32.88
CA ILE A 163 31.08 -14.83 33.85
C ILE A 163 30.26 -13.78 33.10
N GLU A 164 29.00 -13.60 33.50
CA GLU A 164 28.07 -12.71 32.79
C GLU A 164 28.16 -11.28 33.33
N ARG A 165 28.19 -11.14 34.65
CA ARG A 165 28.19 -9.86 35.33
C ARG A 165 28.83 -9.97 36.71
N VAL A 166 29.48 -8.89 37.14
CA VAL A 166 29.87 -8.66 38.54
C VAL A 166 29.04 -7.48 39.05
N GLN A 167 28.34 -7.68 40.16
CA GLN A 167 27.59 -6.64 40.87
C GLN A 167 28.10 -6.57 42.32
N GLU A 168 27.87 -5.46 43.01
CA GLU A 168 28.50 -5.03 44.27
C GLU A 168 28.81 -6.11 45.31
N ASP A 169 28.02 -7.17 45.45
CA ASP A 169 28.30 -8.27 46.38
C ASP A 169 28.14 -9.65 45.72
N SER A 170 28.02 -9.74 44.39
CA SER A 170 27.71 -11.00 43.72
C SER A 170 28.32 -11.15 42.33
N ILE A 171 28.81 -12.35 42.04
CA ILE A 171 29.30 -12.76 40.73
C ILE A 171 28.24 -13.64 40.07
N TYR A 172 27.83 -13.26 38.87
CA TYR A 172 26.88 -14.01 38.05
C TYR A 172 27.65 -14.89 37.07
N ILE A 173 27.57 -16.20 37.26
CA ILE A 173 28.22 -17.20 36.41
C ILE A 173 27.13 -17.86 35.56
N LEU A 174 27.35 -17.89 34.24
CA LEU A 174 26.50 -18.55 33.27
C LEU A 174 27.14 -19.89 32.86
N ASN A 175 26.49 -21.00 33.17
CA ASN A 175 26.81 -22.30 32.60
C ASN A 175 26.01 -22.50 31.30
N ARG A 176 26.72 -22.51 30.16
CA ARG A 176 26.17 -22.77 28.82
C ARG A 176 26.23 -24.25 28.43
N GLY A 177 26.88 -25.08 29.24
CA GLY A 177 26.97 -26.52 29.02
C GLY A 177 25.64 -27.23 29.28
N SER A 178 25.48 -28.41 28.67
CA SER A 178 24.33 -29.30 28.89
C SER A 178 24.43 -30.11 30.20
N SER A 179 25.55 -30.00 30.91
CA SER A 179 25.82 -30.68 32.17
C SER A 179 26.24 -29.69 33.24
N ASP A 180 25.92 -30.04 34.48
CA ASP A 180 26.39 -29.32 35.67
C ASP A 180 27.91 -29.35 35.76
N VAL A 181 28.52 -28.24 36.19
CA VAL A 181 29.97 -28.12 36.34
C VAL A 181 30.32 -27.89 37.81
N SER A 182 31.22 -28.72 38.34
CA SER A 182 31.78 -28.54 39.68
C SER A 182 32.87 -27.48 39.65
N VAL A 183 32.69 -26.44 40.46
CA VAL A 183 33.67 -25.38 40.68
C VAL A 183 34.33 -25.63 42.02
N ASP A 184 35.65 -25.79 42.00
CA ASP A 184 36.47 -26.07 43.18
C ASP A 184 36.86 -24.77 43.90
N LYS A 185 37.13 -23.70 43.13
CA LYS A 185 37.50 -22.40 43.68
C LYS A 185 36.98 -21.25 42.83
N LEU A 186 36.46 -20.23 43.52
CA LEU A 186 36.13 -18.93 42.95
C LEU A 186 36.98 -17.86 43.62
N LEU A 187 37.97 -17.35 42.89
CA LEU A 187 38.87 -16.31 43.35
C LEU A 187 38.56 -15.00 42.63
N MET A 188 38.63 -13.91 43.36
CA MET A 188 38.48 -12.57 42.85
C MET A 188 39.73 -11.77 43.18
N SER A 189 40.43 -11.26 42.17
CA SER A 189 41.59 -10.40 42.34
C SER A 189 41.21 -8.95 42.07
N LEU A 190 41.41 -8.09 43.07
CA LEU A 190 41.21 -6.66 42.99
C LEU A 190 42.52 -5.96 43.33
N SER A 191 43.04 -5.14 42.42
CA SER A 191 44.26 -4.33 42.64
C SER A 191 45.47 -5.16 43.12
N GLY A 192 45.56 -6.42 42.70
CA GLY A 192 46.65 -7.35 43.07
C GLY A 192 46.40 -8.19 44.31
N ASN A 193 45.35 -7.90 45.10
CA ASN A 193 44.93 -8.73 46.23
C ASN A 193 43.92 -9.77 45.78
N SER A 194 44.13 -11.03 46.16
CA SER A 194 43.20 -12.13 45.86
C SER A 194 42.29 -12.43 47.05
N TYR A 195 40.99 -12.46 46.80
CA TYR A 195 39.93 -12.76 47.76
C TYR A 195 39.25 -14.07 47.34
N SER A 196 39.02 -14.98 48.29
CA SER A 196 38.24 -16.19 48.04
C SER A 196 36.76 -15.86 48.26
N CYS A 197 35.95 -15.92 47.20
CA CYS A 197 34.52 -15.65 47.33
C CYS A 197 33.77 -16.82 47.95
N ILE A 198 34.28 -18.04 47.74
CA ILE A 198 33.66 -19.27 48.23
C ILE A 198 34.76 -20.15 48.82
N SER A 199 34.46 -20.80 49.95
CA SER A 199 35.37 -21.70 50.66
C SER A 199 35.13 -23.18 50.38
N GLU A 200 34.03 -23.53 49.72
CA GLU A 200 33.59 -24.90 49.48
C GLU A 200 33.24 -25.15 48.00
N ASN A 201 33.38 -26.39 47.56
CA ASN A 201 33.02 -26.79 46.20
C ASN A 201 31.53 -26.57 45.96
N PHE A 202 31.17 -26.02 44.80
CA PHE A 202 29.78 -25.79 44.42
C PHE A 202 29.52 -26.23 42.99
N VAL A 203 28.25 -26.48 42.68
CA VAL A 203 27.81 -26.96 41.38
C VAL A 203 27.05 -25.84 40.67
N VAL A 204 27.53 -25.43 39.49
CA VAL A 204 26.83 -24.47 38.64
C VAL A 204 25.88 -25.23 37.73
N VAL A 205 24.60 -25.20 38.06
CA VAL A 205 23.52 -25.75 37.21
C VAL A 205 23.38 -24.89 35.95
N THR A 206 22.90 -25.50 34.87
CA THR A 206 22.65 -24.80 33.60
C THR A 206 21.84 -23.52 33.81
N GLY A 207 22.33 -22.39 33.29
CA GLY A 207 21.74 -21.07 33.49
C GLY A 207 22.63 -20.12 34.30
N VAL A 208 22.03 -19.04 34.82
CA VAL A 208 22.72 -17.97 35.55
C VAL A 208 22.61 -18.22 37.05
N VAL A 209 23.74 -18.34 37.74
CA VAL A 209 23.80 -18.47 39.19
C VAL A 209 24.53 -17.28 39.79
N SER A 210 23.95 -16.69 40.83
CA SER A 210 24.53 -15.59 41.60
C SER A 210 25.25 -16.15 42.82
N TYR A 211 26.53 -15.82 42.97
CA TYR A 211 27.32 -16.18 44.14
C TYR A 211 27.67 -14.95 44.95
N PRO A 212 27.27 -14.88 46.22
CA PRO A 212 27.71 -13.82 47.09
C PRO A 212 29.22 -13.93 47.31
N CYS A 213 29.93 -12.83 47.14
CA CYS A 213 31.34 -12.73 47.52
C CYS A 213 31.38 -11.83 48.75
N GLU A 214 31.78 -12.37 49.91
CA GLU A 214 32.04 -11.56 51.09
C GLU A 214 33.30 -10.74 50.88
N SER A 215 33.19 -9.72 50.04
CA SER A 215 34.19 -8.68 49.88
C SER A 215 34.06 -7.72 51.05
N THR A 216 35.16 -7.49 51.74
CA THR A 216 35.27 -6.55 52.86
C THR A 216 35.17 -5.07 52.43
N GLY A 217 34.84 -4.75 51.19
CA GLY A 217 34.82 -3.36 50.72
C GLY A 217 33.96 -3.10 49.49
N THR A 218 33.37 -1.91 49.47
CA THR A 218 32.72 -1.29 48.30
C THR A 218 33.74 -1.20 47.16
N TYR A 219 33.50 -1.91 46.05
CA TYR A 219 34.33 -1.80 44.86
C TYR A 219 34.30 -0.37 44.32
N LEU A 220 35.46 0.22 44.03
CA LEU A 220 35.49 1.54 43.42
C LEU A 220 35.11 1.42 41.95
N LYS A 221 34.22 2.29 41.48
CA LYS A 221 33.83 2.39 40.08
C LYS A 221 35.06 2.66 39.19
N GLY A 222 35.23 1.85 38.15
CA GLY A 222 36.35 1.91 37.22
C GLY A 222 37.56 1.04 37.58
N GLU A 223 37.52 0.29 38.68
CA GLU A 223 38.57 -0.67 39.01
C GLU A 223 38.49 -1.93 38.14
N LYS A 224 39.68 -2.47 37.82
CA LYS A 224 39.83 -3.72 37.11
C LYS A 224 39.78 -4.88 38.10
N ILE A 225 38.81 -5.75 37.90
CA ILE A 225 38.63 -7.00 38.65
C ILE A 225 39.04 -8.15 37.74
N THR A 226 39.84 -9.09 38.24
CA THR A 226 40.08 -10.37 37.58
C THR A 226 39.39 -11.47 38.39
N VAL A 227 38.41 -12.14 37.79
CA VAL A 227 37.76 -13.30 38.42
C VAL A 227 38.38 -14.57 37.85
N LEU A 228 38.79 -15.46 38.73
CA LEU A 228 39.38 -16.76 38.42
C LEU A 228 38.43 -17.85 38.90
N ILE A 229 38.02 -18.74 38.00
CA ILE A 229 37.22 -19.91 38.30
C ILE A 229 38.08 -21.14 38.05
N GLU A 230 38.34 -21.90 39.09
CA GLU A 230 38.96 -23.22 39.00
C GLU A 230 37.86 -24.27 39.08
N SER A 231 37.71 -25.05 38.01
CA SER A 231 36.68 -26.08 37.89
C SER A 231 37.30 -27.40 37.48
N SER A 232 36.51 -28.48 37.58
CA SER A 232 36.90 -29.79 37.05
C SER A 232 37.18 -29.78 35.53
N SER A 233 36.70 -28.77 34.82
CA SER A 233 36.90 -28.58 33.38
C SER A 233 38.12 -27.73 33.02
N GLY A 234 38.80 -27.15 34.02
CA GLY A 234 39.98 -26.29 33.86
C GLY A 234 39.83 -24.93 34.54
N LEU A 235 40.85 -24.09 34.32
CA LEU A 235 40.94 -22.73 34.85
C LEU A 235 40.38 -21.71 33.85
N ILE A 236 39.46 -20.88 34.31
CA ILE A 236 38.85 -19.80 33.53
C ILE A 236 39.19 -18.48 34.21
N SER A 237 39.70 -17.52 33.44
CA SER A 237 40.00 -16.17 33.92
C SER A 237 39.24 -15.16 33.08
N SER A 238 38.64 -14.16 33.71
CA SER A 238 37.96 -13.07 33.02
C SER A 238 38.17 -11.75 33.74
N GLU A 239 38.36 -10.69 32.95
CA GLU A 239 38.64 -9.35 33.46
C GLU A 239 37.41 -8.45 33.26
N TYR A 240 37.03 -7.73 34.31
CA TYR A 240 35.90 -6.82 34.33
C TYR A 240 36.35 -5.44 34.81
N ILE A 241 35.69 -4.41 34.29
CA ILE A 241 35.81 -3.04 34.80
C ILE A 241 34.48 -2.74 35.50
N THR A 242 34.53 -2.38 36.79
CA THR A 242 33.34 -2.01 37.55
C THR A 242 32.68 -0.78 36.94
N LYS A 243 31.36 -0.83 36.76
CA LYS A 243 30.56 0.25 36.17
C LYS A 243 30.06 1.26 37.21
#